data_AF-A0A3B0VY20-F1
#
_entry.id   AF-A0A3B0VY20-F1
#
_cell.length_a   1.000
_cell.length_b   1.000
_cell.length_c   1.000
_cell.angle_alpha   90.00
_cell.angle_beta   90.00
_cell.angle_gamma   90.00
#
_symmetry.space_group_name_H-M   'P 1'
#
loop_
_entity.id
_entity.type
_entity.pdbx_description
1 polymer ?
#
loop_
_entity_poly.entity_id
_entity_poly.type
_entity_poly.pdbx_seq_one_letter_code
_entity_poly.pdbx_strand_id
1 'polypeptide(L)'
;MEILEPKTNNALKFKLINNFTILWMLLLFAVSSANAVTINVDTTISASDASYDNQDLTIDAAVLTIDGIHTFLNVQLINGATITHTQGINGANLSMVNLSIDATSKIDLSGKGKAFVTGEITGLAGASHAGLGIIRTNEITNGSYGDLRQPAELGSSTSRKLGGGSIRLNVSN
;
A
#
# COMPACT_ATOMS: atom_id res chain seq x y z
N MET A 1 16.33 -87.76 5.03
CA MET A 1 16.71 -86.34 4.95
C MET A 1 15.43 -85.57 4.72
N GLU A 2 14.75 -85.24 5.80
CA GLU A 2 13.50 -84.47 5.78
C GLU A 2 13.77 -83.28 6.69
N ILE A 3 13.90 -82.12 6.07
CA ILE A 3 14.28 -80.88 6.75
C ILE A 3 13.01 -80.35 7.40
N LEU A 4 13.00 -80.29 8.73
CA LEU A 4 12.00 -79.62 9.54
C LEU A 4 11.97 -78.14 9.16
N GLU A 5 10.84 -77.64 8.65
CA GLU A 5 10.65 -76.18 8.50
C GLU A 5 10.32 -75.53 9.86
N PRO A 6 11.13 -74.60 10.38
CA PRO A 6 10.76 -73.81 11.54
C PRO A 6 10.07 -72.50 11.14
N LYS A 7 8.80 -72.39 11.57
CA LYS A 7 8.01 -71.19 11.93
C LYS A 7 8.45 -69.83 11.37
N THR A 8 7.59 -69.26 10.52
CA THR A 8 7.57 -67.83 10.20
C THR A 8 7.43 -66.98 11.47
N ASN A 9 8.51 -66.32 11.87
CA ASN A 9 8.45 -65.29 12.90
C ASN A 9 7.84 -64.01 12.32
N ASN A 10 6.80 -63.54 13.01
CA ASN A 10 6.13 -62.25 12.83
C ASN A 10 7.11 -61.07 13.04
N ALA A 11 7.99 -60.83 12.09
CA ALA A 11 8.75 -59.60 12.04
C ALA A 11 7.80 -58.47 11.61
N LEU A 12 7.46 -57.63 12.58
CA LEU A 12 6.81 -56.33 12.46
C LEU A 12 7.21 -55.64 11.16
N LYS A 13 6.32 -55.66 10.15
CA LYS A 13 6.45 -54.81 8.97
C LYS A 13 6.16 -53.37 9.41
N PHE A 14 7.17 -52.70 9.97
CA PHE A 14 7.19 -51.24 10.02
C PHE A 14 7.15 -50.77 8.57
N LYS A 15 5.94 -50.44 8.11
CA LYS A 15 5.70 -49.79 6.82
C LYS A 15 6.48 -48.49 6.89
N LEU A 16 7.63 -48.41 6.21
CA LEU A 16 8.25 -47.13 5.91
C LEU A 16 7.16 -46.30 5.24
N ILE A 17 6.57 -45.37 5.99
CA ILE A 17 5.78 -44.31 5.39
C ILE A 17 6.81 -43.52 4.60
N ASN A 18 6.67 -43.55 3.28
CA ASN A 18 7.58 -42.89 2.34
C ASN A 18 7.91 -41.47 2.82
N ASN A 19 9.12 -41.27 3.33
CA ASN A 19 9.68 -39.98 3.72
C ASN A 19 9.86 -39.00 2.54
N PHE A 20 9.33 -39.35 1.36
CA PHE A 20 9.46 -38.57 0.12
C PHE A 20 8.34 -37.54 -0.06
N THR A 21 7.21 -37.67 0.65
CA THR A 21 6.10 -36.70 0.56
C THR A 21 6.20 -35.56 1.57
N ILE A 22 6.89 -35.76 2.70
CA ILE A 22 7.08 -34.72 3.72
C ILE A 22 8.13 -33.69 3.28
N LEU A 23 9.12 -34.10 2.47
CA LEU A 23 10.15 -33.18 1.97
C LEU A 23 9.63 -32.23 0.88
N TRP A 24 8.57 -32.59 0.15
CA TRP A 24 7.93 -31.72 -0.84
C TRP A 24 6.89 -30.78 -0.22
N MET A 25 6.29 -31.15 0.92
CA MET A 25 5.36 -30.27 1.63
C MET A 25 6.06 -29.18 2.46
N LEU A 26 7.37 -29.32 2.71
CA LEU A 26 8.22 -28.28 3.31
C LEU A 26 8.83 -27.33 2.27
N LEU A 27 8.50 -27.47 0.98
CA LEU A 27 8.92 -26.56 -0.10
C LEU A 27 7.84 -25.54 -0.53
N LEU A 28 6.73 -25.46 0.22
CA LEU A 28 5.63 -24.52 -0.01
C LEU A 28 5.62 -23.34 0.97
N PHE A 29 6.60 -23.25 1.86
CA PHE A 29 6.97 -21.95 2.42
C PHE A 29 7.94 -21.32 1.43
N ALA A 30 7.41 -20.65 0.41
CA ALA A 30 8.16 -19.60 -0.25
C ALA A 30 8.55 -18.62 0.87
N VAL A 31 9.78 -18.73 1.36
CA VAL A 31 10.42 -17.62 2.03
C VAL A 31 10.50 -16.57 0.94
N SER A 32 9.54 -15.65 0.92
CA SER A 32 9.69 -14.42 0.16
C SER A 32 10.95 -13.78 0.72
N SER A 33 12.07 -13.91 0.00
CA SER A 33 13.18 -13.01 0.27
C SER A 33 12.60 -11.63 0.07
N ALA A 34 12.51 -10.83 1.14
CA ALA A 34 12.23 -9.42 1.00
C ALA A 34 13.30 -8.87 0.05
N ASN A 35 12.94 -8.62 -1.20
CA ASN A 35 13.83 -7.92 -2.10
C ASN A 35 13.77 -6.46 -1.64
N ALA A 36 14.92 -5.96 -1.20
CA ALA A 36 15.07 -4.56 -0.90
C ALA A 36 15.25 -3.79 -2.22
N VAL A 37 14.34 -2.85 -2.46
CA VAL A 37 14.34 -1.99 -3.64
C VAL A 37 14.64 -0.57 -3.20
N THR A 38 15.65 0.04 -3.81
CA THR A 38 15.97 1.45 -3.63
C THR A 38 15.46 2.26 -4.81
N ILE A 39 14.61 3.24 -4.53
CA ILE A 39 14.12 4.23 -5.48
C ILE A 39 14.90 5.52 -5.23
N ASN A 40 15.87 5.80 -6.10
CA ASN A 40 16.73 6.99 -6.04
C ASN A 40 16.56 7.94 -7.24
N VAL A 41 15.51 7.69 -8.03
CA VAL A 41 15.04 8.55 -9.12
C VAL A 41 13.53 8.62 -9.06
N ASP A 42 12.95 9.73 -9.52
CA ASP A 42 11.50 9.91 -9.55
C ASP A 42 10.84 8.73 -10.26
N THR A 43 9.93 8.06 -9.55
CA THR A 43 9.31 6.80 -9.98
C THR A 43 7.81 6.90 -9.82
N THR A 44 7.09 6.35 -10.80
CA THR A 44 5.63 6.22 -10.73
C THR A 44 5.25 4.75 -10.64
N ILE A 45 4.52 4.40 -9.58
CA ILE A 45 3.88 3.09 -9.43
C ILE A 45 2.38 3.31 -9.66
N SER A 46 1.91 2.88 -10.83
CA SER A 46 0.48 2.96 -11.15
C SER A 46 -0.32 1.96 -10.33
N ALA A 47 -1.63 2.18 -10.19
CA ALA A 47 -2.52 1.27 -9.47
C ALA A 47 -2.54 -0.18 -9.97
N SER A 48 -2.06 -0.45 -11.19
CA SER A 48 -1.95 -1.79 -11.76
C SER A 48 -0.53 -2.37 -11.72
N ASP A 49 0.46 -1.59 -11.26
CA ASP A 49 1.84 -2.00 -11.22
C ASP A 49 2.17 -2.69 -9.88
N ALA A 50 2.07 -4.02 -9.86
CA ALA A 50 2.40 -4.83 -8.69
C ALA A 50 3.91 -5.17 -8.59
N SER A 51 4.77 -4.60 -9.42
CA SER A 51 6.20 -4.98 -9.50
C SER A 51 6.99 -4.68 -8.22
N TYR A 52 6.45 -3.82 -7.35
CA TYR A 52 7.05 -3.40 -6.09
C TYR A 52 6.33 -3.98 -4.85
N ASP A 53 5.25 -4.74 -5.04
CA ASP A 53 4.46 -5.26 -3.94
C ASP A 53 5.22 -6.33 -3.15
N ASN A 54 4.94 -6.40 -1.85
CA ASN A 54 5.52 -7.32 -0.87
C ASN A 54 7.05 -7.21 -0.73
N GLN A 55 7.60 -6.03 -1.01
CA GLN A 55 9.03 -5.74 -0.93
C GLN A 55 9.37 -4.73 0.16
N ASP A 56 10.66 -4.65 0.50
CA ASP A 56 11.21 -3.57 1.29
C ASP A 56 11.55 -2.41 0.35
N LEU A 57 11.04 -1.22 0.64
CA LEU A 57 11.23 -0.03 -0.17
C LEU A 57 12.00 1.03 0.60
N THR A 58 13.10 1.48 0.00
CA THR A 58 13.80 2.69 0.41
C THR A 58 13.63 3.74 -0.68
N ILE A 59 12.97 4.84 -0.37
CA ILE A 59 12.92 6.02 -1.23
C ILE A 59 14.00 6.98 -0.73
N ASP A 60 14.99 7.25 -1.57
CA ASP A 60 16.19 8.01 -1.22
C ASP A 60 16.32 9.21 -2.16
N ALA A 61 16.14 10.43 -1.61
CA ALA A 61 16.26 11.68 -2.35
C ALA A 61 15.44 11.74 -3.66
N ALA A 62 14.28 11.06 -3.69
CA ALA A 62 13.43 10.91 -4.87
C ALA A 62 11.95 11.17 -4.57
N VAL A 63 11.17 11.43 -5.63
CA VAL A 63 9.71 11.48 -5.56
C VAL A 63 9.11 10.16 -6.03
N LEU A 64 8.42 9.46 -5.13
CA LEU A 64 7.57 8.33 -5.47
C LEU A 64 6.13 8.81 -5.66
N THR A 65 5.63 8.73 -6.90
CA THR A 65 4.20 8.88 -7.21
C THR A 65 3.55 7.51 -7.21
N ILE A 66 2.60 7.26 -6.31
CA ILE A 66 1.96 5.95 -6.16
C ILE A 66 0.44 6.10 -6.11
N ASP A 67 -0.27 5.27 -6.86
CA ASP A 67 -1.72 5.30 -6.98
C ASP A 67 -2.34 3.95 -6.59
N GLY A 68 -3.57 3.94 -6.09
CA GLY A 68 -4.31 2.69 -5.87
C GLY A 68 -3.86 1.91 -4.64
N ILE A 69 -4.00 0.58 -4.68
CA ILE A 69 -3.80 -0.29 -3.52
C ILE A 69 -2.47 -1.02 -3.67
N HIS A 70 -1.58 -0.87 -2.68
CA HIS A 70 -0.30 -1.55 -2.65
C HIS A 70 0.00 -2.09 -1.25
N THR A 71 0.79 -3.17 -1.22
CA THR A 71 1.26 -3.78 0.03
C THR A 71 2.77 -3.87 0.02
N PHE A 72 3.42 -3.47 1.10
CA PHE A 72 4.87 -3.51 1.28
C PHE A 72 5.22 -4.18 2.60
N LEU A 73 6.48 -4.58 2.76
CA LEU A 73 6.98 -5.07 4.04
C LEU A 73 7.42 -3.87 4.88
N ASN A 74 8.55 -3.25 4.51
CA ASN A 74 9.05 -2.03 5.13
C ASN A 74 9.11 -0.90 4.12
N VAL A 75 8.73 0.31 4.52
CA VAL A 75 8.91 1.53 3.72
C VAL A 75 9.72 2.54 4.50
N GLN A 76 10.77 3.05 3.87
CA GLN A 76 11.67 4.05 4.43
C GLN A 76 11.83 5.22 3.47
N LEU A 77 11.63 6.43 3.97
CA LEU A 77 11.90 7.67 3.24
C LEU A 77 13.10 8.36 3.89
N ILE A 78 14.14 8.62 3.10
CA ILE A 78 15.38 9.28 3.54
C ILE A 78 15.82 10.38 2.57
N ASN A 79 16.65 11.29 3.09
CA ASN A 79 17.38 12.30 2.33
C ASN A 79 16.48 13.20 1.47
N GLY A 80 15.33 13.61 1.99
CA GLY A 80 14.40 14.51 1.30
C GLY A 80 13.40 13.80 0.38
N ALA A 81 13.24 12.48 0.54
CA ALA A 81 12.27 11.71 -0.23
C ALA A 81 10.83 12.20 -0.04
N THR A 82 10.03 12.11 -1.11
CA THR A 82 8.62 12.50 -1.09
C THR A 82 7.75 11.39 -1.65
N ILE A 83 6.69 11.01 -0.91
CA ILE A 83 5.59 10.20 -1.46
C ILE A 83 4.42 11.12 -1.83
N THR A 84 3.84 10.90 -3.02
CA THR A 84 2.64 11.58 -3.51
C THR A 84 1.79 10.62 -4.35
N HIS A 85 0.65 11.07 -4.85
CA HIS A 85 -0.17 10.32 -5.80
C HIS A 85 -0.58 11.18 -6.99
N THR A 86 -1.08 10.54 -8.05
CA THR A 86 -1.53 11.21 -9.26
C THR A 86 -2.74 12.07 -8.97
N GLN A 87 -2.69 13.27 -9.52
CA GLN A 87 -3.69 14.30 -9.39
C GLN A 87 -5.10 13.84 -9.83
N GLY A 88 -6.09 13.93 -8.94
CA GLY A 88 -7.52 13.88 -9.31
C GLY A 88 -8.07 12.54 -9.84
N ILE A 89 -7.25 11.49 -9.96
CA ILE A 89 -7.65 10.19 -10.51
C ILE A 89 -7.99 9.23 -9.38
N ASN A 90 -7.03 8.91 -8.49
CA ASN A 90 -7.21 8.05 -7.33
C ASN A 90 -6.22 8.46 -6.23
N GLY A 91 -6.63 8.31 -4.97
CA GLY A 91 -5.67 8.36 -3.85
C GLY A 91 -4.83 7.09 -3.80
N ALA A 92 -4.10 6.90 -2.71
CA ALA A 92 -3.37 5.65 -2.46
C ALA A 92 -3.81 4.98 -1.15
N ASN A 93 -3.78 3.66 -1.12
CA ASN A 93 -4.04 2.84 0.05
C ASN A 93 -2.88 1.86 0.22
N LEU A 94 -1.97 2.21 1.13
CA LEU A 94 -0.74 1.49 1.35
C LEU A 94 -0.86 0.68 2.63
N SER A 95 -0.55 -0.61 2.54
CA SER A 95 -0.41 -1.48 3.70
C SER A 95 1.05 -1.83 3.88
N MET A 96 1.57 -1.69 5.10
CA MET A 96 2.96 -2.05 5.41
C MET A 96 3.12 -2.55 6.84
N VAL A 97 4.20 -3.28 7.09
CA VAL A 97 4.58 -3.67 8.45
C VAL A 97 5.19 -2.47 9.16
N ASN A 98 6.19 -1.83 8.54
CA ASN A 98 6.85 -0.65 9.09
C ASN A 98 6.87 0.52 8.10
N LEU A 99 6.73 1.73 8.64
CA LEU A 99 6.93 2.99 7.93
C LEU A 99 7.88 3.87 8.73
N SER A 100 8.97 4.31 8.11
CA SER A 100 9.89 5.30 8.66
C SER A 100 10.08 6.47 7.70
N ILE A 101 10.07 7.68 8.24
CA ILE A 101 10.23 8.93 7.48
C ILE A 101 11.25 9.76 8.24
N ASP A 102 12.38 10.08 7.60
CA ASP A 102 13.39 10.94 8.23
C ASP A 102 12.89 12.39 8.36
N ALA A 103 13.65 13.22 9.08
CA ALA A 103 13.27 14.60 9.37
C ALA A 103 13.18 15.52 8.13
N THR A 104 13.72 15.09 6.99
CA THR A 104 13.76 15.87 5.74
C THR A 104 12.73 15.39 4.72
N SER A 105 12.18 14.20 4.92
CA SER A 105 11.27 13.53 4.02
C SER A 105 9.81 13.80 4.38
N LYS A 106 8.90 13.58 3.43
CA LYS A 106 7.47 13.86 3.65
C LYS A 106 6.55 13.03 2.78
N ILE A 107 5.29 12.99 3.18
CA ILE A 107 4.18 12.64 2.30
C ILE A 107 3.49 13.95 1.92
N ASP A 108 3.48 14.29 0.63
CA ASP A 108 2.92 15.54 0.14
C ASP A 108 1.75 15.30 -0.81
N LEU A 109 0.55 15.60 -0.30
CA LEU A 109 -0.72 15.45 -1.00
C LEU A 109 -1.33 16.80 -1.37
N SER A 110 -0.56 17.89 -1.25
CA SER A 110 -1.05 19.24 -1.49
C SER A 110 -1.52 19.40 -2.94
N GLY A 111 -2.78 19.77 -3.12
CA GLY A 111 -3.36 19.98 -4.44
C GLY A 111 -3.46 18.70 -5.30
N LYS A 112 -3.50 17.51 -4.68
CA LYS A 112 -3.64 16.23 -5.39
C LYS A 112 -5.09 15.71 -5.47
N GLY A 113 -6.03 16.46 -4.91
CA GLY A 113 -7.45 16.11 -4.86
C GLY A 113 -8.19 16.32 -6.18
N LYS A 114 -9.52 16.41 -6.11
CA LYS A 114 -10.40 16.55 -7.28
C LYS A 114 -10.60 18.00 -7.67
N ALA A 115 -10.71 18.24 -8.98
CA ALA A 115 -11.31 19.47 -9.52
C ALA A 115 -12.82 19.26 -9.49
N PHE A 116 -13.56 20.14 -8.82
CA PHE A 116 -15.02 19.98 -8.84
C PHE A 116 -15.58 20.34 -10.22
N VAL A 117 -16.39 19.42 -10.77
CA VAL A 117 -17.05 19.53 -12.06
C VAL A 117 -18.45 20.14 -11.85
N THR A 118 -18.58 21.40 -12.27
CA THR A 118 -19.79 22.20 -12.59
C THR A 118 -21.10 21.98 -11.79
N GLY A 119 -21.54 23.01 -11.07
CA GLY A 119 -22.97 23.24 -10.76
C GLY A 119 -23.27 23.79 -9.37
N GLU A 120 -22.56 23.31 -8.35
CA GLU A 120 -22.91 23.60 -6.94
C GLU A 120 -21.89 24.46 -6.20
N ILE A 121 -20.62 24.49 -6.61
CA ILE A 121 -19.57 25.27 -5.92
C ILE A 121 -19.24 26.51 -6.75
N THR A 122 -19.35 27.71 -6.16
CA THR A 122 -19.01 28.98 -6.82
C THR A 122 -17.84 29.66 -6.11
N GLY A 123 -16.99 30.35 -6.89
CA GLY A 123 -15.93 31.20 -6.33
C GLY A 123 -14.69 30.47 -5.78
N LEU A 124 -14.06 30.97 -4.71
CA LEU A 124 -12.85 30.41 -4.09
C LEU A 124 -13.19 29.53 -2.87
N ALA A 125 -14.08 28.58 -3.09
CA ALA A 125 -14.47 27.59 -2.09
C ALA A 125 -13.76 26.24 -2.29
N GLY A 126 -13.63 25.49 -1.20
CA GLY A 126 -13.18 24.11 -1.19
C GLY A 126 -13.74 23.40 0.02
N ALA A 127 -13.84 22.08 -0.05
CA ALA A 127 -14.20 21.28 1.11
C ALA A 127 -13.29 20.07 1.24
N SER A 128 -13.15 19.65 2.49
CA SER A 128 -12.39 18.49 2.89
C SER A 128 -13.17 17.70 3.93
N HIS A 129 -12.63 16.55 4.30
CA HIS A 129 -13.14 15.73 5.40
C HIS A 129 -13.16 16.45 6.75
N ALA A 130 -12.34 17.48 6.94
CA ALA A 130 -12.21 18.21 8.20
C ALA A 130 -12.99 19.53 8.25
N GLY A 131 -13.73 19.86 7.19
CA GLY A 131 -14.55 21.07 7.16
C GLY A 131 -14.51 21.83 5.85
N LEU A 132 -15.23 22.95 5.87
CA LEU A 132 -15.32 23.92 4.80
C LEU A 132 -14.03 24.74 4.74
N GLY A 133 -13.55 24.98 3.53
CA GLY A 133 -12.51 25.95 3.24
C GLY A 133 -13.06 27.38 3.28
N ILE A 134 -12.45 28.29 2.51
CA ILE A 134 -12.89 29.69 2.46
C ILE A 134 -14.32 29.76 1.88
N ILE A 135 -15.19 30.50 2.57
CA ILE A 135 -16.52 30.88 2.07
C ILE A 135 -16.48 32.40 1.91
N ARG A 136 -16.54 32.91 0.68
CA ARG A 136 -16.74 34.36 0.48
C ARG A 136 -18.23 34.67 0.34
N THR A 137 -18.60 35.94 0.52
CA THR A 137 -19.97 36.40 0.36
C THR A 137 -20.48 36.08 -1.05
N ASN A 138 -21.64 35.42 -1.14
CA ASN A 138 -22.28 34.92 -2.38
C ASN A 138 -21.55 33.75 -3.07
N GLU A 139 -20.65 33.06 -2.37
CA GLU A 139 -20.05 31.82 -2.84
C GLU A 139 -20.73 30.60 -2.21
N ILE A 140 -20.91 29.55 -3.01
CA ILE A 140 -21.47 28.27 -2.57
C ILE A 140 -20.29 27.31 -2.42
N THR A 141 -20.18 26.66 -1.26
CA THR A 141 -19.23 25.56 -1.02
C THR A 141 -20.00 24.25 -0.99
N ASN A 142 -19.36 23.16 -1.39
CA ASN A 142 -19.88 21.84 -1.02
C ASN A 142 -19.78 21.66 0.49
N GLY A 143 -20.70 20.90 1.06
CA GLY A 143 -20.66 20.52 2.48
C GLY A 143 -19.42 19.67 2.79
N SER A 144 -19.06 19.56 4.07
CA SER A 144 -18.11 18.52 4.51
C SER A 144 -18.63 17.15 4.09
N TYR A 145 -17.74 16.28 3.65
CA TYR A 145 -18.07 14.93 3.19
C TYR A 145 -17.03 13.93 3.68
N GLY A 146 -17.38 12.64 3.62
CA GLY A 146 -16.58 11.54 4.15
C GLY A 146 -16.52 11.50 5.69
N ASP A 147 -15.60 10.70 6.22
CA ASP A 147 -15.37 10.54 7.66
C ASP A 147 -14.09 11.28 8.05
N LEU A 148 -14.21 12.26 8.95
CA LEU A 148 -13.07 12.99 9.52
C LEU A 148 -12.05 12.05 10.19
N ARG A 149 -12.52 10.96 10.79
CA ARG A 149 -11.67 9.97 11.49
C ARG A 149 -11.10 8.93 10.53
N GLN A 150 -11.63 8.83 9.32
CA GLN A 150 -11.20 7.90 8.27
C GLN A 150 -11.30 8.55 6.88
N PRO A 151 -10.44 9.54 6.55
CA PRO A 151 -10.54 10.31 5.31
C PRO A 151 -10.09 9.48 4.09
N ALA A 152 -11.01 8.69 3.54
CA ALA A 152 -10.74 7.80 2.40
C ALA A 152 -10.94 8.47 1.02
N GLU A 153 -11.59 9.63 0.98
CA GLU A 153 -11.88 10.32 -0.29
C GLU A 153 -10.91 11.47 -0.57
N LEU A 154 -10.79 11.87 -1.82
CA LEU A 154 -10.02 13.05 -2.18
C LEU A 154 -10.72 14.34 -1.74
N GLY A 155 -9.95 15.33 -1.27
CA GLY A 155 -10.40 16.70 -1.07
C GLY A 155 -10.82 17.36 -2.39
N SER A 156 -11.63 18.42 -2.32
CA SER A 156 -12.18 19.10 -3.51
C SER A 156 -12.04 20.62 -3.41
N SER A 157 -11.94 21.25 -4.58
CA SER A 157 -11.89 22.71 -4.73
C SER A 157 -12.42 23.14 -6.10
N THR A 158 -12.69 24.44 -6.29
CA THR A 158 -13.13 24.99 -7.57
C THR A 158 -12.02 25.01 -8.63
N SER A 159 -12.42 25.10 -9.90
CA SER A 159 -11.66 24.88 -11.14
C SER A 159 -10.28 25.55 -11.30
N ARG A 160 -9.83 26.40 -10.37
CA ARG A 160 -8.50 27.04 -10.40
C ARG A 160 -7.43 26.32 -9.58
N LYS A 161 -7.82 25.47 -8.62
CA LYS A 161 -6.93 24.63 -7.80
C LYS A 161 -7.64 23.33 -7.46
N LEU A 162 -6.88 22.31 -7.10
CA LEU A 162 -7.48 21.09 -6.58
C LEU A 162 -7.53 21.10 -5.07
N GLY A 163 -8.44 20.31 -4.52
CA GLY A 163 -8.40 19.99 -3.09
C GLY A 163 -7.17 19.15 -2.71
N GLY A 164 -7.07 18.79 -1.43
CA GLY A 164 -6.03 17.90 -0.95
C GLY A 164 -6.19 16.47 -1.48
N GLY A 165 -5.09 15.76 -1.69
CA GLY A 165 -5.10 14.32 -1.98
C GLY A 165 -5.52 13.48 -0.78
N SER A 166 -5.56 12.16 -0.97
CA SER A 166 -5.81 11.20 0.10
C SER A 166 -4.84 10.04 0.01
N ILE A 167 -4.27 9.68 1.15
CA ILE A 167 -3.53 8.44 1.33
C ILE A 167 -4.02 7.76 2.60
N ARG A 168 -4.28 6.47 2.50
CA ARG A 168 -4.53 5.61 3.65
C ARG A 168 -3.27 4.80 3.92
N LEU A 169 -2.82 4.82 5.17
CA LEU A 169 -1.68 4.03 5.65
C LEU A 169 -2.20 3.01 6.67
N ASN A 170 -2.08 1.72 6.37
CA ASN A 170 -2.35 0.64 7.31
C ASN A 170 -1.00 0.06 7.75
N VAL A 171 -0.52 0.49 8.93
CA VAL A 171 0.76 0.04 9.48
C VAL A 171 0.49 -0.99 10.57
N SER A 172 0.94 -2.24 10.40
CA SER A 172 0.51 -3.37 11.22
C SER A 172 1.46 -3.78 12.36
N ASN A 173 2.56 -3.04 12.55
CA ASN A 173 3.59 -3.15 13.60
C ASN A 173 3.41 -4.27 14.65
#